data_AF-A0A1G1JM93-F1
#
_entry.id   AF-A0A1G1JM93-F1
#
_cell.length_a   1.000
_cell.length_b   1.000
_cell.length_c   1.000
_cell.angle_alpha   90.00
_cell.angle_beta   90.00
_cell.angle_gamma   90.00
#
_symmetry.space_group_name_H-M   'P 1'
#
loop_
_entity.id
_entity.type
_entity.pdbx_description
1 polymer ?
#
loop_
_entity_poly.entity_id
_entity_poly.type
_entity_poly.pdbx_seq_one_letter_code
_entity_poly.pdbx_strand_id
1 'polypeptide(L)'
;MNGFICLRGRPREGTGMSARYLGGSDVRCGGNALSHLLRAVTAGAFFTYALLCLIAFGACAEASPKRSALRHVQRWMILLDYNAALELEVRQSGAYDLVILDADNHPPLDIFPPETVKIAYVSVGEAESYRGYWEKIKTEAFVLDENENWKENYYVDVRSAEWSAVLLRKVIPEVLQQGFDGIFMDTLDTAGLLEWRDSGKYAGSRTAMVRLVLEIHKMYPELLLISNNGYDILPEIAPVLSGILVEDLFSGIDFENGGYRAVSEADRKERVDILLRLGGGGKIPVFTVDYADIHNRGQIREIREKSKKLGFRPYLAQGSLSAVYEQDDLP
;
A
#
# COMPACT_ATOMS: atom_id res chain seq x y z
N MET A 1 -2.62 -31.21 -3.76
CA MET A 1 -1.15 -31.01 -3.72
C MET A 1 -0.85 -29.76 -4.51
N ASN A 2 -0.86 -28.59 -3.87
CA ASN A 2 -0.34 -27.33 -4.42
C ASN A 2 0.00 -26.42 -3.23
N GLY A 3 1.21 -26.60 -2.69
CA GLY A 3 1.83 -25.62 -1.81
C GLY A 3 2.51 -24.56 -2.65
N PHE A 4 2.36 -23.29 -2.26
CA PHE A 4 3.09 -22.17 -2.81
C PHE A 4 4.60 -22.49 -2.84
N ILE A 5 5.19 -22.49 -4.03
CA ILE A 5 6.65 -22.55 -4.20
C ILE A 5 7.13 -21.13 -4.46
N CYS A 6 7.79 -20.58 -3.45
CA CYS A 6 8.66 -19.42 -3.54
C CYS A 6 9.79 -19.72 -4.57
N LEU A 7 9.73 -19.09 -5.74
CA LEU A 7 10.70 -19.30 -6.82
C LEU A 7 11.91 -18.37 -6.66
N ARG A 8 12.97 -18.92 -6.07
CA ARG A 8 14.32 -18.32 -6.05
C ARG A 8 14.93 -18.32 -7.46
N GLY A 9 15.32 -17.15 -7.95
CA GLY A 9 16.28 -17.02 -9.05
C GLY A 9 17.72 -17.16 -8.55
N ARG A 10 18.46 -18.18 -8.99
CA ARG A 10 19.95 -18.17 -8.97
C ARG A 10 20.48 -17.65 -10.31
N PRO A 11 21.56 -16.85 -10.34
CA PRO A 11 22.23 -16.49 -11.58
C PRO A 11 23.02 -17.69 -12.12
N ARG A 12 23.00 -17.87 -13.44
CA ARG A 12 23.91 -18.79 -14.14
C ARG A 12 25.30 -18.16 -14.24
N GLU A 13 26.30 -18.92 -13.81
CA GLU A 13 27.71 -18.69 -14.16
C GLU A 13 27.92 -18.94 -15.66
N GLY A 14 28.69 -18.05 -16.27
CA GLY A 14 29.15 -18.12 -17.66
C GLY A 14 30.52 -17.45 -17.75
N THR A 15 31.54 -18.29 -17.54
CA THR A 15 32.95 -18.23 -17.98
C THR A 15 33.41 -17.02 -18.80
N GLY A 16 34.55 -16.46 -18.38
CA GLY A 16 35.14 -15.23 -18.91
C GLY A 16 36.17 -15.40 -20.02
N MET A 17 36.76 -14.27 -20.41
CA MET A 17 38.13 -14.21 -20.91
C MET A 17 38.65 -12.76 -20.82
N SER A 18 39.91 -12.65 -20.43
CA SER A 18 40.67 -11.45 -20.11
C SER A 18 41.28 -10.77 -21.35
N ALA A 19 41.59 -9.48 -21.26
CA ALA A 19 42.91 -8.93 -21.58
C ALA A 19 43.02 -7.43 -21.24
N ARG A 20 44.11 -7.12 -20.53
CA ARG A 20 44.67 -5.79 -20.20
C ARG A 20 45.25 -5.11 -21.47
N TYR A 21 45.36 -3.77 -21.49
CA TYR A 21 46.63 -3.00 -21.48
C TYR A 21 46.46 -1.50 -21.86
N LEU A 22 47.00 -0.63 -20.99
CA LEU A 22 47.78 0.63 -21.17
C LEU A 22 47.24 1.97 -21.72
N GLY A 23 47.74 3.02 -21.04
CA GLY A 23 48.21 4.32 -21.58
C GLY A 23 47.31 5.50 -21.21
N GLY A 24 47.69 6.44 -20.34
CA GLY A 24 48.67 7.53 -20.61
C GLY A 24 47.98 8.64 -21.44
N SER A 25 47.99 9.94 -21.16
CA SER A 25 48.86 10.81 -20.36
C SER A 25 48.19 12.20 -20.30
N ASP A 26 48.55 12.99 -19.29
CA ASP A 26 48.39 14.45 -19.22
C ASP A 26 48.80 15.20 -20.50
N VAL A 27 48.07 16.27 -20.84
CA VAL A 27 48.66 17.53 -21.35
C VAL A 27 47.83 18.73 -20.85
N ARG A 28 48.43 19.51 -19.94
CA ARG A 28 48.20 20.95 -19.76
C ARG A 28 49.12 21.75 -20.69
N CYS A 29 48.76 23.02 -20.90
CA CYS A 29 49.54 24.22 -21.29
C CYS A 29 48.78 24.93 -22.42
N GLY A 30 48.55 26.24 -22.46
CA GLY A 30 48.92 27.46 -21.74
C GLY A 30 48.22 28.59 -22.54
N GLY A 31 48.02 29.84 -22.12
CA GLY A 31 48.68 30.69 -21.15
C GLY A 31 48.68 32.11 -21.73
N ASN A 32 48.25 33.09 -20.91
CA ASN A 32 48.59 34.53 -20.93
C ASN A 32 47.90 35.42 -22.01
N ALA A 33 47.53 36.69 -21.76
CA ALA A 33 48.10 37.67 -20.84
C ALA A 33 47.12 38.84 -20.50
N LEU A 34 47.22 39.34 -19.26
CA LEU A 34 47.31 40.74 -18.77
C LEU A 34 46.54 41.87 -19.51
N SER A 35 45.87 42.83 -18.86
CA SER A 35 46.30 43.57 -17.66
C SER A 35 45.18 44.48 -17.10
N HIS A 36 45.40 44.83 -15.83
CA HIS A 36 44.63 45.60 -14.86
C HIS A 36 44.18 47.02 -15.24
N LEU A 37 43.06 47.45 -14.64
CA LEU A 37 42.99 48.74 -13.94
C LEU A 37 41.91 48.72 -12.85
N LEU A 38 42.37 48.90 -11.60
CA LEU A 38 41.54 49.11 -10.42
C LEU A 38 40.74 50.43 -10.54
N ARG A 39 39.47 50.40 -10.13
CA ARG A 39 38.88 51.40 -9.22
C ARG A 39 37.66 50.79 -8.52
N ALA A 40 37.79 50.68 -7.20
CA ALA A 40 36.75 50.22 -6.31
C ALA A 40 35.74 51.33 -5.98
N VAL A 41 34.58 50.87 -5.49
CA VAL A 41 33.56 51.60 -4.71
C VAL A 41 32.47 52.33 -5.51
N THR A 42 31.38 51.60 -5.75
CA THR A 42 30.06 52.01 -5.26
C THR A 42 29.34 50.78 -4.71
N ALA A 43 29.36 50.67 -3.39
CA ALA A 43 28.52 49.74 -2.64
C ALA A 43 27.05 50.19 -2.74
N GLY A 44 26.15 49.24 -2.99
CA GLY A 44 24.71 49.46 -2.87
C GLY A 44 23.90 48.55 -3.78
N ALA A 45 23.10 47.68 -3.18
CA ALA A 45 21.91 47.07 -3.78
C ALA A 45 22.03 45.79 -4.64
N PHE A 46 22.96 44.87 -4.35
CA PHE A 46 22.89 43.50 -4.94
C PHE A 46 23.08 42.34 -3.97
N PHE A 47 23.01 42.57 -2.65
CA PHE A 47 23.27 41.51 -1.64
C PHE A 47 22.11 41.26 -0.66
N THR A 48 20.87 41.56 -1.05
CA THR A 48 19.67 41.25 -0.23
C THR A 48 18.59 40.45 -0.94
N TYR A 49 18.75 40.11 -2.23
CA TYR A 49 17.78 39.24 -2.95
C TYR A 49 18.27 37.80 -3.16
N ALA A 50 19.56 37.50 -2.91
CA ALA A 50 20.08 36.13 -3.00
C ALA A 50 19.93 35.32 -1.69
N LEU A 51 19.51 35.96 -0.58
CA LEU A 51 19.30 35.30 0.71
C LEU A 51 17.81 35.10 1.07
N LEU A 52 16.89 35.52 0.18
CA LEU A 52 15.44 35.29 0.33
C LEU A 52 14.90 34.19 -0.61
N CYS A 53 15.72 33.68 -1.53
CA CYS A 53 15.38 32.51 -2.36
C CYS A 53 16.02 31.19 -1.89
N LEU A 54 16.75 31.19 -0.77
CA LEU A 54 17.36 29.99 -0.19
C LEU A 54 16.67 29.49 1.10
N ILE A 55 15.51 30.06 1.46
CA ILE A 55 14.65 29.57 2.55
C ILE A 55 13.36 28.92 1.98
N ALA A 56 13.40 28.45 0.73
CA ALA A 56 12.28 27.75 0.09
C ALA A 56 12.60 26.29 -0.30
N PHE A 57 13.76 25.76 0.12
CA PHE A 57 14.14 24.36 -0.04
C PHE A 57 14.62 23.83 1.31
N GLY A 58 13.68 23.40 2.15
CA GLY A 58 14.00 22.94 3.50
C GLY A 58 12.83 22.88 4.48
N ALA A 59 11.59 23.17 4.05
CA ALA A 59 10.47 22.57 4.74
C ALA A 59 10.54 21.07 4.44
N CYS A 60 11.12 20.29 5.35
CA CYS A 60 10.64 18.92 5.54
C CYS A 60 9.13 19.07 5.59
N ALA A 61 8.42 18.63 4.56
CA ALA A 61 6.97 18.59 4.57
C ALA A 61 6.60 17.83 5.84
N GLU A 62 6.15 18.54 6.88
CA GLU A 62 5.63 17.90 8.06
C GLU A 62 4.50 17.01 7.56
N ALA A 63 4.64 15.70 7.79
CA ALA A 63 3.65 14.74 7.33
C ALA A 63 2.28 15.18 7.86
N SER A 64 1.26 15.20 6.97
CA SER A 64 -0.12 15.55 7.31
C SER A 64 -0.52 14.95 8.68
N PRO A 65 -1.24 15.69 9.55
CA PRO A 65 -1.62 15.22 10.89
C PRO A 65 -2.23 13.81 10.87
N LYS A 66 -3.05 13.49 9.86
CA LYS A 66 -3.66 12.17 9.68
C LYS A 66 -2.65 11.09 9.28
N ARG A 67 -1.63 11.42 8.47
CA ARG A 67 -0.52 10.50 8.15
C ARG A 67 0.33 10.18 9.38
N SER A 68 0.51 11.18 10.25
CA SER A 68 1.17 10.99 11.54
C SER A 68 0.30 10.16 12.49
N ALA A 69 -1.02 10.36 12.49
CA ALA A 69 -1.97 9.61 13.31
C ALA A 69 -1.92 8.09 13.08
N LEU A 70 -1.73 7.64 11.83
CA LEU A 70 -1.61 6.21 11.50
C LEU A 70 -0.48 5.50 12.26
N ARG A 71 0.59 6.19 12.65
CA ARG A 71 1.70 5.61 13.42
C ARG A 71 1.28 5.27 14.85
N HIS A 72 0.33 6.02 15.39
CA HIS A 72 -0.12 5.92 16.77
C HIS A 72 -1.35 5.03 16.93
N VAL A 73 -1.98 4.59 15.84
CA VAL A 73 -3.12 3.67 15.86
C VAL A 73 -2.81 2.45 16.73
N GLN A 74 -3.65 2.27 17.75
CA GLN A 74 -3.68 1.10 18.63
C GLN A 74 -4.95 0.29 18.41
N ARG A 75 -6.09 0.97 18.23
CA ARG A 75 -7.40 0.36 18.00
C ARG A 75 -7.87 0.69 16.60
N TRP A 76 -8.12 -0.35 15.82
CA TRP A 76 -8.63 -0.17 14.45
C TRP A 76 -9.56 -1.30 14.05
N MET A 77 -10.46 -1.05 13.12
CA MET A 77 -11.33 -2.10 12.59
C MET A 77 -11.37 -2.07 11.07
N ILE A 78 -11.74 -3.20 10.51
CA ILE A 78 -12.10 -3.37 9.10
C ILE A 78 -13.48 -4.00 9.02
N LEU A 79 -14.37 -3.40 8.24
CA LEU A 79 -15.76 -3.82 8.04
C LEU A 79 -16.15 -3.58 6.57
N LEU A 80 -16.14 -4.65 5.76
CA LEU A 80 -16.37 -4.57 4.31
C LEU A 80 -17.77 -5.07 3.89
N ASP A 81 -18.43 -5.85 4.75
CA ASP A 81 -19.81 -6.29 4.54
C ASP A 81 -20.69 -5.73 5.65
N TYR A 82 -21.04 -4.44 5.49
CA TYR A 82 -21.88 -3.72 6.43
C TYR A 82 -23.36 -4.07 6.24
N ASN A 83 -24.06 -4.22 7.35
CA ASN A 83 -25.52 -4.17 7.40
C ASN A 83 -25.97 -3.22 8.50
N ALA A 84 -27.14 -2.60 8.33
CA ALA A 84 -27.65 -1.58 9.25
C ALA A 84 -27.88 -2.10 10.69
N ALA A 85 -28.01 -3.41 10.89
CA ALA A 85 -28.14 -3.97 12.24
C ALA A 85 -26.83 -3.85 13.05
N LEU A 86 -25.68 -3.70 12.38
CA LEU A 86 -24.38 -3.47 13.02
C LEU A 86 -24.18 -2.03 13.48
N GLU A 87 -25.01 -1.06 13.08
CA GLU A 87 -24.76 0.35 13.40
C GLU A 87 -24.66 0.57 14.92
N LEU A 88 -25.54 -0.06 15.69
CA LEU A 88 -25.53 0.06 17.15
C LEU A 88 -24.25 -0.53 17.74
N GLU A 89 -23.80 -1.67 17.21
CA GLU A 89 -22.56 -2.34 17.63
C GLU A 89 -21.34 -1.47 17.33
N VAL A 90 -21.26 -0.88 16.12
CA VAL A 90 -20.21 0.05 15.72
C VAL A 90 -20.19 1.29 16.62
N ARG A 91 -21.35 1.82 17.02
CA ARG A 91 -21.42 2.96 17.95
C ARG A 91 -20.98 2.59 19.37
N GLN A 92 -21.19 1.34 19.77
CA GLN A 92 -20.93 0.87 21.14
C GLN A 92 -19.52 0.31 21.34
N SER A 93 -18.84 -0.10 20.28
CA SER A 93 -17.51 -0.73 20.37
C SER A 93 -16.37 0.22 20.80
N GLY A 94 -16.69 1.51 20.97
CA GLY A 94 -15.79 2.54 21.49
C GLY A 94 -15.05 3.29 20.38
N ALA A 95 -14.17 4.20 20.78
CA ALA A 95 -13.41 5.00 19.82
C ALA A 95 -12.32 4.15 19.13
N TYR A 96 -12.33 4.14 17.80
CA TYR A 96 -11.24 3.62 16.97
C TYR A 96 -10.34 4.76 16.51
N ASP A 97 -9.04 4.51 16.45
CA ASP A 97 -8.08 5.44 15.84
C ASP A 97 -8.17 5.38 14.30
N LEU A 98 -8.52 4.21 13.76
CA LEU A 98 -8.63 3.93 12.33
C LEU A 98 -9.82 3.00 12.05
N VAL A 99 -10.58 3.31 11.00
CA VAL A 99 -11.62 2.43 10.44
C VAL A 99 -11.36 2.24 8.95
N ILE A 100 -11.39 0.99 8.50
CA ILE A 100 -11.38 0.61 7.09
C ILE A 100 -12.78 0.10 6.76
N LEU A 101 -13.44 0.73 5.79
CA LEU A 101 -14.84 0.47 5.45
C LEU A 101 -14.97 0.22 3.95
N ASP A 102 -16.01 -0.49 3.54
CA ASP A 102 -16.39 -0.51 2.12
C ASP A 102 -16.67 0.92 1.60
N ALA A 103 -16.37 1.19 0.32
CA ALA A 103 -16.54 2.52 -0.26
C ALA A 103 -18.00 2.89 -0.57
N ASP A 104 -18.88 1.91 -0.74
CA ASP A 104 -20.28 2.12 -1.13
C ASP A 104 -21.26 1.69 -0.03
N ASN A 105 -20.91 0.67 0.77
CA ASN A 105 -21.77 0.09 1.80
C ASN A 105 -21.12 0.19 3.19
N HIS A 106 -21.32 1.31 3.87
CA HIS A 106 -20.73 1.57 5.18
C HIS A 106 -21.67 2.36 6.10
N PRO A 107 -21.48 2.34 7.44
CA PRO A 107 -22.23 3.21 8.33
C PRO A 107 -21.90 4.70 8.07
N PRO A 108 -22.78 5.65 8.41
CA PRO A 108 -22.51 7.07 8.21
C PRO A 108 -21.17 7.48 8.83
N LEU A 109 -20.31 8.19 8.09
CA LEU A 109 -18.96 8.50 8.57
C LEU A 109 -18.92 9.47 9.77
N ASP A 110 -20.00 10.19 10.02
CA ASP A 110 -20.14 11.14 11.12
C ASP A 110 -20.42 10.48 12.48
N ILE A 111 -20.69 9.17 12.51
CA ILE A 111 -20.77 8.41 13.76
C ILE A 111 -19.40 8.24 14.40
N PHE A 112 -18.33 8.33 13.60
CA PHE A 112 -16.96 8.24 14.07
C PHE A 112 -16.43 9.63 14.45
N PRO A 113 -15.71 9.74 15.58
CA PRO A 113 -15.08 10.99 15.98
C PRO A 113 -14.22 11.62 14.86
N PRO A 114 -14.10 12.95 14.78
CA PRO A 114 -13.32 13.63 13.74
C PRO A 114 -11.84 13.18 13.66
N GLU A 115 -11.27 12.79 14.79
CA GLU A 115 -9.90 12.28 14.90
C GLU A 115 -9.70 10.91 14.26
N THR A 116 -10.74 10.05 14.25
CA THR A 116 -10.69 8.71 13.64
C THR A 116 -10.30 8.83 12.17
N VAL A 117 -9.25 8.11 11.78
CA VAL A 117 -8.83 8.00 10.38
C VAL A 117 -9.81 7.09 9.64
N LYS A 118 -10.40 7.58 8.55
CA LYS A 118 -11.41 6.85 7.77
C LYS A 118 -10.81 6.45 6.43
N ILE A 119 -10.74 5.15 6.16
CA ILE A 119 -10.13 4.61 4.95
C ILE A 119 -11.19 3.81 4.18
N ALA A 120 -11.34 4.08 2.88
CA ALA A 120 -12.24 3.31 2.02
C ALA A 120 -11.50 2.14 1.36
N TYR A 121 -12.13 0.98 1.31
CA TYR A 121 -11.69 -0.15 0.51
C TYR A 121 -11.79 0.19 -0.98
N VAL A 122 -10.72 -0.08 -1.73
CA VAL A 122 -10.71 0.03 -3.19
C VAL A 122 -9.90 -1.13 -3.76
N SER A 123 -10.55 -2.02 -4.51
CA SER A 123 -9.86 -3.03 -5.31
C SER A 123 -9.17 -2.36 -6.51
N VAL A 124 -7.85 -2.50 -6.62
CA VAL A 124 -7.04 -1.83 -7.65
C VAL A 124 -6.70 -2.77 -8.81
N GLY A 125 -6.50 -4.05 -8.52
CA GLY A 125 -6.21 -5.09 -9.51
C GLY A 125 -7.42 -5.86 -10.01
N GLU A 126 -8.59 -5.70 -9.39
CA GLU A 126 -9.83 -6.36 -9.78
C GLU A 126 -10.98 -5.36 -9.87
N ALA A 127 -11.99 -5.69 -10.67
CA ALA A 127 -13.24 -4.96 -10.82
C ALA A 127 -14.39 -5.78 -10.22
N GLU A 128 -15.22 -5.14 -9.42
CA GLU A 128 -16.34 -5.79 -8.72
C GLU A 128 -17.66 -5.46 -9.43
N SER A 129 -18.49 -6.48 -9.73
CA SER A 129 -19.68 -6.28 -10.57
C SER A 129 -20.82 -5.51 -9.92
N TYR A 130 -20.78 -5.37 -8.60
CA TYR A 130 -21.75 -4.59 -7.84
C TYR A 130 -21.39 -3.10 -7.72
N ARG A 131 -20.20 -2.68 -8.19
CA ARG A 131 -19.77 -1.28 -8.11
C ARG A 131 -20.43 -0.43 -9.18
N GLY A 132 -20.62 0.86 -8.90
CA GLY A 132 -21.26 1.81 -9.81
C GLY A 132 -20.53 2.05 -11.14
N TYR A 133 -19.29 1.57 -11.31
CA TYR A 133 -18.57 1.62 -12.59
C TYR A 133 -18.83 0.41 -13.50
N TRP A 134 -19.37 -0.71 -12.97
CA TRP A 134 -19.39 -2.01 -13.66
C TRP A 134 -20.07 -1.98 -15.02
N GLU A 135 -21.28 -1.41 -15.09
CA GLU A 135 -22.07 -1.37 -16.34
C GLU A 135 -21.35 -0.66 -17.49
N LYS A 136 -20.40 0.23 -17.19
CA LYS A 136 -19.60 0.96 -18.18
C LYS A 136 -18.36 0.19 -18.64
N ILE A 137 -17.85 -0.75 -17.85
CA ILE A 137 -16.56 -1.40 -18.10
C ILE A 137 -16.67 -2.89 -18.41
N LYS A 138 -17.79 -3.55 -18.09
CA LYS A 138 -17.93 -5.01 -18.14
C LYS A 138 -17.69 -5.65 -19.51
N THR A 139 -17.72 -4.87 -20.59
CA THR A 139 -17.43 -5.32 -21.96
C THR A 139 -16.04 -4.88 -22.45
N GLU A 140 -15.28 -4.15 -21.65
CA GLU A 140 -13.96 -3.66 -22.01
C GLU A 140 -12.92 -4.77 -21.96
N ALA A 141 -11.97 -4.74 -22.89
CA ALA A 141 -10.98 -5.81 -23.05
C ALA A 141 -10.01 -5.96 -21.86
N PHE A 142 -9.93 -4.96 -20.98
CA PHE A 142 -9.13 -5.01 -19.77
C PHE A 142 -9.83 -5.73 -18.61
N VAL A 143 -11.14 -5.97 -18.69
CA VAL A 143 -11.87 -6.82 -17.74
C VAL A 143 -11.68 -8.27 -18.19
N LEU A 144 -11.07 -9.08 -17.32
CA LEU A 144 -10.69 -10.45 -17.61
C LEU A 144 -11.69 -11.44 -16.99
N ASP A 145 -11.23 -12.64 -16.72
CA ASP A 145 -12.00 -13.70 -16.08
C ASP A 145 -12.35 -13.40 -14.61
N GLU A 146 -13.47 -13.98 -14.15
CA GLU A 146 -13.91 -13.91 -12.76
C GLU A 146 -12.90 -14.64 -11.85
N ASN A 147 -12.64 -14.07 -10.67
CA ASN A 147 -11.86 -14.71 -9.63
C ASN A 147 -12.64 -15.89 -9.03
N GLU A 148 -12.09 -17.10 -9.12
CA GLU A 148 -12.78 -18.30 -8.65
C GLU A 148 -13.02 -18.32 -7.13
N ASN A 149 -12.13 -17.67 -6.37
CA ASN A 149 -12.23 -17.58 -4.91
C ASN A 149 -13.16 -16.45 -4.45
N TRP A 150 -13.33 -15.42 -5.27
CA TRP A 150 -14.11 -14.22 -4.95
C TRP A 150 -15.14 -13.96 -6.04
N LYS A 151 -16.36 -14.44 -5.82
CA LYS A 151 -17.45 -14.23 -6.77
C LYS A 151 -17.72 -12.75 -6.99
N GLU A 152 -18.17 -12.41 -8.19
CA GLU A 152 -18.43 -11.04 -8.62
C GLU A 152 -17.18 -10.14 -8.72
N ASN A 153 -15.99 -10.69 -8.50
CA ASN A 153 -14.71 -9.99 -8.71
C ASN A 153 -14.07 -10.50 -10.00
N TYR A 154 -13.56 -9.59 -10.81
CA TYR A 154 -12.99 -9.88 -12.12
C TYR A 154 -11.57 -9.32 -12.19
N TYR A 155 -10.60 -10.13 -12.59
CA TYR A 155 -9.23 -9.64 -12.76
C TYR A 155 -9.19 -8.51 -13.80
N VAL A 156 -8.35 -7.51 -13.55
CA VAL A 156 -8.16 -6.39 -14.48
C VAL A 156 -6.73 -6.34 -14.99
N ASP A 157 -6.57 -6.14 -16.30
CA ASP A 157 -5.29 -5.74 -16.87
C ASP A 157 -4.98 -4.28 -16.51
N VAL A 158 -4.25 -4.10 -15.40
CA VAL A 158 -3.88 -2.78 -14.85
C VAL A 158 -2.97 -1.94 -15.74
N ARG A 159 -2.51 -2.48 -16.88
CA ARG A 159 -1.82 -1.68 -17.91
C ARG A 159 -2.76 -0.75 -18.67
N SER A 160 -4.08 -1.01 -18.58
CA SER A 160 -5.15 -0.21 -19.17
C SER A 160 -5.20 1.22 -18.62
N ALA A 161 -5.17 2.20 -19.53
CA ALA A 161 -5.31 3.61 -19.17
C ALA A 161 -6.77 3.95 -18.81
N GLU A 162 -7.72 3.24 -19.39
CA GLU A 162 -9.15 3.34 -19.13
C GLU A 162 -9.48 2.90 -17.71
N TRP A 163 -8.91 1.77 -17.26
CA TRP A 163 -9.04 1.34 -15.86
C TRP A 163 -8.41 2.34 -14.89
N SER A 164 -7.20 2.79 -15.20
CA SER A 164 -6.52 3.84 -14.42
C SER A 164 -7.39 5.10 -14.31
N ALA A 165 -8.09 5.49 -15.39
CA ALA A 165 -9.00 6.63 -15.40
C ALA A 165 -10.27 6.39 -14.57
N VAL A 166 -10.81 5.16 -14.51
CA VAL A 166 -11.92 4.82 -13.62
C VAL A 166 -11.53 5.06 -12.17
N LEU A 167 -10.37 4.57 -11.74
CA LEU A 167 -9.88 4.79 -10.37
C LEU A 167 -9.60 6.26 -10.10
N LEU A 168 -8.80 6.89 -10.96
CA LEU A 168 -8.30 8.25 -10.75
C LEU A 168 -9.37 9.34 -10.91
N ARG A 169 -10.38 9.16 -11.75
CA ARG A 169 -11.35 10.23 -12.10
C ARG A 169 -12.76 9.96 -11.64
N LYS A 170 -13.05 8.75 -11.16
CA LYS A 170 -14.37 8.39 -10.63
C LYS A 170 -14.28 7.90 -9.19
N VAL A 171 -13.65 6.75 -8.97
CA VAL A 171 -13.68 6.07 -7.66
C VAL A 171 -13.04 6.91 -6.56
N ILE A 172 -11.79 7.37 -6.74
CA ILE A 172 -11.10 8.15 -5.71
C ILE A 172 -11.79 9.51 -5.43
N PRO A 173 -12.24 10.28 -6.45
CA PRO A 173 -13.06 11.45 -6.21
C PRO A 173 -14.35 11.19 -5.42
N GLU A 174 -15.07 10.10 -5.73
CA GLU A 174 -16.29 9.71 -5.02
C GLU A 174 -15.98 9.37 -3.54
N VAL A 175 -14.92 8.61 -3.27
CA VAL A 175 -14.42 8.33 -1.91
C VAL A 175 -14.08 9.61 -1.15
N LEU A 176 -13.33 10.52 -1.76
CA LEU A 176 -12.96 11.79 -1.13
C LEU A 176 -14.18 12.67 -0.86
N GLN A 177 -15.15 12.70 -1.78
CA GLN A 177 -16.40 13.46 -1.62
C GLN A 177 -17.23 12.96 -0.44
N GLN A 178 -17.19 11.66 -0.14
CA GLN A 178 -17.88 11.07 1.01
C GLN A 178 -17.25 11.46 2.36
N GLY A 179 -15.99 11.89 2.37
CA GLY A 179 -15.28 12.33 3.57
C GLY A 179 -14.28 11.32 4.15
N PHE A 180 -13.85 10.35 3.34
CA PHE A 180 -12.74 9.48 3.69
C PHE A 180 -11.40 10.23 3.64
N ASP A 181 -10.47 9.86 4.53
CA ASP A 181 -9.11 10.39 4.62
C ASP A 181 -8.14 9.68 3.64
N GLY A 182 -8.51 8.51 3.12
CA GLY A 182 -7.62 7.65 2.36
C GLY A 182 -8.28 6.42 1.74
N ILE A 183 -7.46 5.61 1.07
CA ILE A 183 -7.86 4.33 0.48
C ILE A 183 -6.97 3.18 0.97
N PHE A 184 -7.62 2.04 1.16
CA PHE A 184 -7.03 0.73 1.34
C PHE A 184 -7.04 0.04 -0.03
N MET A 185 -5.88 -0.05 -0.64
CA MET A 185 -5.66 -0.54 -2.00
C MET A 185 -5.53 -2.06 -1.98
N ASP A 186 -6.60 -2.75 -2.34
CA ASP A 186 -6.64 -4.20 -2.41
C ASP A 186 -6.21 -4.74 -3.79
N THR A 187 -5.97 -6.06 -3.86
CA THR A 187 -5.67 -6.84 -5.08
C THR A 187 -4.44 -6.37 -5.86
N LEU A 188 -3.48 -5.74 -5.17
CA LEU A 188 -2.22 -5.29 -5.76
C LEU A 188 -1.37 -6.44 -6.34
N ASP A 189 -1.50 -7.62 -5.77
CA ASP A 189 -0.84 -8.87 -6.16
C ASP A 189 -1.40 -9.48 -7.46
N THR A 190 -2.59 -9.06 -7.93
CA THR A 190 -3.15 -9.47 -9.22
C THR A 190 -2.19 -9.18 -10.37
N ALA A 191 -1.46 -8.07 -10.32
CA ALA A 191 -0.44 -7.75 -11.33
C ALA A 191 0.64 -8.83 -11.42
N GLY A 192 1.08 -9.33 -10.25
CA GLY A 192 2.07 -10.38 -10.18
C GLY A 192 1.55 -11.75 -10.59
N LEU A 193 0.29 -12.04 -10.25
CA LEU A 193 -0.44 -13.24 -10.65
C LEU A 193 -0.60 -13.31 -12.17
N LEU A 194 -1.02 -12.23 -12.82
CA LEU A 194 -1.22 -12.18 -14.26
C LEU A 194 0.09 -12.42 -15.02
N GLU A 195 1.19 -11.79 -14.61
CA GLU A 195 2.52 -12.05 -15.19
C GLU A 195 2.99 -13.50 -15.00
N TRP A 196 2.70 -14.11 -13.85
CA TRP A 196 3.01 -15.52 -13.63
C TRP A 196 2.17 -16.42 -14.53
N ARG A 197 0.88 -16.12 -14.68
CA ARG A 197 -0.09 -16.87 -15.48
C ARG A 197 0.27 -16.89 -16.95
N ASP A 198 0.67 -15.74 -17.50
CA ASP A 198 1.17 -15.62 -18.87
C ASP A 198 2.14 -14.44 -19.00
N SER A 199 3.43 -14.75 -18.83
CA SER A 199 4.51 -13.76 -18.89
C SER A 199 4.68 -13.09 -20.26
N GLY A 200 4.16 -13.68 -21.34
CA GLY A 200 4.19 -13.07 -22.67
C GLY A 200 3.05 -12.06 -22.83
N LYS A 201 1.82 -12.47 -22.50
CA LYS A 201 0.63 -11.63 -22.63
C LYS A 201 0.60 -10.48 -21.63
N TYR A 202 0.97 -10.74 -20.38
CA TYR A 202 0.82 -9.78 -19.27
C TYR A 202 2.14 -9.15 -18.81
N ALA A 203 3.21 -9.24 -19.62
CA ALA A 203 4.48 -8.58 -19.34
C ALA A 203 4.29 -7.10 -18.96
N GLY A 204 4.92 -6.68 -17.86
CA GLY A 204 4.90 -5.30 -17.38
C GLY A 204 3.69 -4.94 -16.52
N SER A 205 2.85 -5.89 -16.12
CA SER A 205 1.74 -5.65 -15.19
C SER A 205 2.23 -5.18 -13.83
N ARG A 206 3.33 -5.73 -13.29
CA ARG A 206 3.92 -5.25 -12.02
C ARG A 206 4.34 -3.78 -12.12
N THR A 207 5.06 -3.45 -13.19
CA THR A 207 5.49 -2.07 -13.47
C THR A 207 4.31 -1.13 -13.66
N ALA A 208 3.23 -1.59 -14.31
CA ALA A 208 2.02 -0.80 -14.46
C ALA A 208 1.28 -0.57 -13.14
N MET A 209 1.22 -1.58 -12.26
CA MET A 209 0.65 -1.44 -10.91
C MET A 209 1.44 -0.43 -10.08
N VAL A 210 2.78 -0.52 -10.08
CA VAL A 210 3.66 0.49 -9.44
C VAL A 210 3.36 1.87 -9.98
N ARG A 211 3.30 2.03 -11.31
CA ARG A 211 3.00 3.32 -11.95
C ARG A 211 1.64 3.85 -11.52
N LEU A 212 0.60 3.01 -11.50
CA LEU A 212 -0.75 3.38 -11.10
C LEU A 212 -0.79 3.90 -9.65
N VAL A 213 -0.14 3.19 -8.71
CA VAL A 213 -0.06 3.65 -7.31
C VAL A 213 0.67 5.00 -7.19
N LEU A 214 1.77 5.18 -7.93
CA LEU A 214 2.50 6.45 -7.96
C LEU A 214 1.69 7.58 -8.61
N GLU A 215 0.89 7.28 -9.64
CA GLU A 215 -0.02 8.24 -10.28
C GLU A 215 -1.17 8.64 -9.35
N ILE A 216 -1.72 7.71 -8.57
CA ILE A 216 -2.70 7.99 -7.51
C ILE A 216 -2.09 8.98 -6.51
N HIS A 217 -0.91 8.69 -5.96
CA HIS A 217 -0.26 9.58 -5.01
C HIS A 217 0.04 10.96 -5.61
N LYS A 218 0.51 11.00 -6.88
CA LYS A 218 0.80 12.25 -7.57
C LYS A 218 -0.45 13.12 -7.76
N MET A 219 -1.60 12.50 -8.07
CA MET A 219 -2.86 13.22 -8.28
C MET A 219 -3.51 13.62 -6.95
N TYR A 220 -3.35 12.79 -5.92
CA TYR A 220 -3.94 12.97 -4.59
C TYR A 220 -2.86 12.89 -3.49
N PRO A 221 -1.98 13.90 -3.36
CA PRO A 221 -0.81 13.83 -2.47
C PRO A 221 -1.15 13.74 -0.98
N GLU A 222 -2.32 14.24 -0.58
CA GLU A 222 -2.82 14.18 0.80
C GLU A 222 -3.60 12.88 1.12
N LEU A 223 -3.95 12.09 0.10
CA LEU A 223 -4.70 10.84 0.27
C LEU A 223 -3.82 9.81 0.98
N LEU A 224 -4.30 9.28 2.09
CA LEU A 224 -3.60 8.20 2.78
C LEU A 224 -3.71 6.91 1.97
N LEU A 225 -2.57 6.34 1.59
CA LEU A 225 -2.50 5.07 0.88
C LEU A 225 -2.09 3.95 1.83
N ILE A 226 -2.96 2.97 2.01
CA ILE A 226 -2.65 1.72 2.73
C ILE A 226 -2.67 0.60 1.70
N SER A 227 -1.56 -0.12 1.50
CA SER A 227 -1.53 -1.28 0.61
C SER A 227 -2.15 -2.50 1.30
N ASN A 228 -2.87 -3.35 0.58
CA ASN A 228 -3.03 -4.76 0.95
C ASN A 228 -1.96 -5.61 0.25
N ASN A 229 -1.21 -6.40 1.00
CA ASN A 229 -0.23 -7.34 0.44
C ASN A 229 0.68 -6.69 -0.62
N GLY A 230 0.67 -7.20 -1.86
CA GLY A 230 1.48 -6.67 -2.97
C GLY A 230 2.99 -6.81 -2.78
N TYR A 231 3.45 -7.87 -2.09
CA TYR A 231 4.84 -8.05 -1.64
C TYR A 231 5.89 -7.88 -2.74
N ASP A 232 5.58 -8.21 -3.98
CA ASP A 232 6.48 -8.14 -5.13
C ASP A 232 6.71 -6.71 -5.63
N ILE A 233 5.76 -5.79 -5.43
CA ILE A 233 5.88 -4.37 -5.77
C ILE A 233 6.06 -3.47 -4.55
N LEU A 234 5.84 -4.00 -3.34
CA LEU A 234 5.80 -3.24 -2.09
C LEU A 234 7.05 -2.37 -1.85
N PRO A 235 8.29 -2.83 -2.13
CA PRO A 235 9.48 -1.97 -1.97
C PRO A 235 9.48 -0.72 -2.85
N GLU A 236 8.86 -0.79 -4.04
CA GLU A 236 8.83 0.32 -5.01
C GLU A 236 7.76 1.36 -4.64
N ILE A 237 6.64 0.92 -4.07
CA ILE A 237 5.54 1.82 -3.66
C ILE A 237 5.66 2.31 -2.20
N ALA A 238 6.45 1.63 -1.35
CA ALA A 238 6.63 1.99 0.06
C ALA A 238 6.89 3.49 0.32
N PRO A 239 7.66 4.24 -0.49
CA PRO A 239 7.88 5.67 -0.27
C PRO A 239 6.59 6.53 -0.28
N VAL A 240 5.54 6.11 -0.98
CA VAL A 240 4.26 6.84 -1.06
C VAL A 240 3.20 6.30 -0.11
N LEU A 241 3.43 5.14 0.51
CA LEU A 241 2.47 4.55 1.44
C LEU A 241 2.41 5.31 2.77
N SER A 242 1.23 5.28 3.37
CA SER A 242 0.95 5.78 4.72
C SER A 242 0.75 4.65 5.73
N GLY A 243 0.46 3.43 5.25
CA GLY A 243 0.42 2.20 6.03
C GLY A 243 0.57 0.98 5.13
N ILE A 244 0.83 -0.18 5.72
CA ILE A 244 0.82 -1.48 5.05
C ILE A 244 -0.14 -2.37 5.82
N LEU A 245 -1.10 -2.99 5.15
CA LEU A 245 -1.94 -4.04 5.68
C LEU A 245 -1.61 -5.36 4.96
N VAL A 246 -1.64 -6.45 5.72
CA VAL A 246 -1.34 -7.79 5.23
C VAL A 246 -2.44 -8.76 5.61
N GLU A 247 -2.82 -9.58 4.63
CA GLU A 247 -3.79 -10.66 4.78
C GLU A 247 -3.25 -11.90 4.05
N ASP A 248 -2.93 -13.00 4.71
CA ASP A 248 -2.81 -13.28 6.14
C ASP A 248 -1.33 -13.24 6.58
N LEU A 249 -1.04 -13.35 7.88
CA LEU A 249 0.35 -13.47 8.37
C LEU A 249 0.61 -14.76 9.17
N PHE A 250 -0.37 -15.17 9.97
CA PHE A 250 -0.33 -16.35 10.82
C PHE A 250 -1.44 -17.34 10.50
N SER A 251 -2.66 -16.87 10.21
CA SER A 251 -3.83 -17.71 9.95
C SER A 251 -4.69 -17.13 8.85
N GLY A 252 -4.99 -17.95 7.84
CA GLY A 252 -5.69 -17.57 6.62
C GLY A 252 -6.94 -18.37 6.36
N ILE A 253 -7.75 -17.92 5.40
CA ILE A 253 -8.87 -18.71 4.89
C ILE A 253 -8.32 -19.93 4.13
N ASP A 254 -8.90 -21.10 4.41
CA ASP A 254 -8.67 -22.30 3.61
C ASP A 254 -9.80 -22.44 2.58
N PHE A 255 -9.58 -21.93 1.36
CA PHE A 255 -10.55 -22.03 0.28
C PHE A 255 -10.75 -23.47 -0.23
N GLU A 256 -9.77 -24.36 -0.03
CA GLU A 256 -9.86 -25.76 -0.49
C GLU A 256 -10.69 -26.63 0.46
N ASN A 257 -10.45 -26.51 1.77
CA ASN A 257 -11.05 -27.37 2.79
C ASN A 257 -12.14 -26.68 3.61
N GLY A 258 -12.30 -25.37 3.45
CA GLY A 258 -13.12 -24.53 4.31
C GLY A 258 -12.46 -24.26 5.67
N GLY A 259 -12.89 -23.18 6.33
CA GLY A 259 -12.36 -22.78 7.63
C GLY A 259 -11.03 -22.03 7.50
N TYR A 260 -10.09 -22.34 8.40
CA TYR A 260 -8.85 -21.57 8.55
C TYR A 260 -7.62 -22.47 8.58
N ARG A 261 -6.54 -22.02 7.94
CA ARG A 261 -5.25 -22.72 7.89
C ARG A 261 -4.12 -21.85 8.39
N ALA A 262 -3.14 -22.46 9.03
CA ALA A 262 -1.92 -21.77 9.42
C ALA A 262 -1.10 -21.38 8.18
N VAL A 263 -0.56 -20.16 8.19
CA VAL A 263 0.46 -19.73 7.21
C VAL A 263 1.74 -20.51 7.47
N SER A 264 2.34 -21.05 6.41
CA SER A 264 3.57 -21.83 6.51
C SER A 264 4.68 -21.00 7.16
N GLU A 265 5.59 -21.66 7.89
CA GLU A 265 6.69 -20.93 8.55
C GLU A 265 7.59 -20.23 7.53
N ALA A 266 7.82 -20.85 6.37
CA ALA A 266 8.63 -20.28 5.30
C ALA A 266 7.99 -19.00 4.73
N ASP A 267 6.70 -19.05 4.37
CA ASP A 267 5.99 -17.90 3.83
C ASP A 267 5.89 -16.79 4.86
N ARG A 268 5.52 -17.13 6.11
CA ARG A 268 5.45 -16.15 7.20
C ARG A 268 6.81 -15.48 7.43
N LYS A 269 7.90 -16.24 7.41
CA LYS A 269 9.24 -15.68 7.59
C LYS A 269 9.58 -14.67 6.49
N GLU A 270 9.32 -15.01 5.23
CA GLU A 270 9.57 -14.11 4.10
C GLU A 270 8.74 -12.82 4.19
N ARG A 271 7.45 -12.95 4.50
CA ARG A 271 6.54 -11.82 4.72
C ARG A 271 7.04 -10.92 5.85
N VAL A 272 7.36 -11.48 7.01
CA VAL A 272 7.90 -10.73 8.16
C VAL A 272 9.21 -10.03 7.81
N ASP A 273 10.14 -10.69 7.11
CA ASP A 273 11.42 -10.10 6.72
C ASP A 273 11.23 -8.87 5.79
N ILE A 274 10.23 -8.88 4.91
CA ILE A 274 9.87 -7.72 4.08
C ILE A 274 9.25 -6.62 4.94
N LEU A 275 8.25 -6.97 5.76
CA LEU A 275 7.53 -6.00 6.60
C LEU A 275 8.43 -5.32 7.63
N LEU A 276 9.35 -6.05 8.27
CA LEU A 276 10.31 -5.48 9.20
C LEU A 276 11.34 -4.58 8.51
N ARG A 277 11.68 -4.84 7.24
CA ARG A 277 12.60 -3.99 6.47
C ARG A 277 11.94 -2.69 6.03
N LEU A 278 10.66 -2.73 5.65
CA LEU A 278 9.91 -1.55 5.18
C LEU A 278 9.30 -0.75 6.34
N GLY A 279 8.77 -1.43 7.35
CA GLY A 279 8.25 -0.83 8.58
C GLY A 279 9.34 -0.53 9.62
N GLY A 280 10.53 -1.12 9.47
CA GLY A 280 11.67 -1.00 10.39
C GLY A 280 12.05 0.45 10.67
N GLY A 281 12.15 0.79 11.95
CA GLY A 281 12.37 2.15 12.42
C GLY A 281 11.10 2.97 12.64
N GLY A 282 9.91 2.33 12.64
CA GLY A 282 8.63 2.98 12.94
C GLY A 282 8.15 3.94 11.85
N LYS A 283 8.69 3.80 10.62
CA LYS A 283 8.46 4.74 9.53
C LYS A 283 7.10 4.56 8.84
N ILE A 284 6.60 3.33 8.76
CA ILE A 284 5.30 3.01 8.17
C ILE A 284 4.62 2.01 9.12
N PRO A 285 3.41 2.31 9.60
CA PRO A 285 2.66 1.37 10.43
C PRO A 285 2.25 0.14 9.62
N VAL A 286 2.43 -1.03 10.23
CA VAL A 286 1.99 -2.32 9.69
C VAL A 286 0.77 -2.79 10.48
N PHE A 287 -0.28 -3.12 9.74
CA PHE A 287 -1.54 -3.70 10.17
C PHE A 287 -1.59 -5.14 9.67
N THR A 288 -2.19 -6.05 10.44
CA THR A 288 -2.36 -7.44 10.01
C THR A 288 -3.80 -7.86 10.24
N VAL A 289 -4.45 -8.41 9.21
CA VAL A 289 -5.70 -9.15 9.38
C VAL A 289 -5.37 -10.63 9.29
N ASP A 290 -5.72 -11.35 10.35
CA ASP A 290 -5.63 -12.81 10.40
C ASP A 290 -7.03 -13.38 10.63
N TYR A 291 -7.27 -14.55 10.03
CA TYR A 291 -8.57 -15.19 10.01
C TYR A 291 -8.62 -16.40 10.94
N ALA A 292 -9.60 -16.42 11.85
CA ALA A 292 -9.73 -17.47 12.85
C ALA A 292 -11.19 -17.70 13.29
N ASP A 293 -11.43 -18.85 13.92
CA ASP A 293 -12.68 -19.09 14.63
C ASP A 293 -12.75 -18.20 15.87
N ILE A 294 -13.81 -17.38 15.98
CA ILE A 294 -14.04 -16.45 17.09
C ILE A 294 -14.16 -17.16 18.44
N HIS A 295 -14.50 -18.46 18.45
CA HIS A 295 -14.58 -19.26 19.66
C HIS A 295 -13.20 -19.79 20.09
N ASN A 296 -12.19 -19.76 19.21
CA ASN A 296 -10.83 -20.17 19.53
C ASN A 296 -10.01 -19.03 20.16
N ARG A 297 -10.43 -18.61 21.36
CA ARG A 297 -9.80 -17.51 22.12
C ARG A 297 -8.29 -17.73 22.39
N GLY A 298 -7.84 -18.98 22.48
CA GLY A 298 -6.43 -19.32 22.67
C GLY A 298 -5.58 -18.95 21.45
N GLN A 299 -6.00 -19.38 20.26
CA GLN A 299 -5.32 -19.06 19.00
C GLN A 299 -5.32 -17.55 18.72
N ILE A 300 -6.47 -16.88 18.92
CA ILE A 300 -6.60 -15.42 18.74
C ILE A 300 -5.58 -14.68 19.61
N ARG A 301 -5.49 -15.03 20.89
CA ARG A 301 -4.52 -14.43 21.83
C ARG A 301 -3.09 -14.70 21.37
N GLU A 302 -2.77 -15.92 20.97
CA GLU A 302 -1.43 -16.29 20.53
C GLU A 302 -0.98 -15.50 19.28
N ILE A 303 -1.84 -15.41 18.25
CA ILE A 303 -1.56 -14.65 17.03
C ILE A 303 -1.38 -13.17 17.34
N ARG A 304 -2.28 -12.60 18.15
CA ARG A 304 -2.21 -11.20 18.59
C ARG A 304 -0.89 -10.89 19.27
N GLU A 305 -0.46 -11.71 20.23
CA GLU A 305 0.79 -11.52 20.95
C GLU A 305 2.02 -11.65 20.03
N LYS A 306 2.00 -12.60 19.08
CA LYS A 306 3.10 -12.74 18.11
C LYS A 306 3.18 -11.53 17.17
N SER A 307 2.05 -11.04 16.67
CA SER A 307 1.98 -9.87 15.80
C SER A 307 2.42 -8.59 16.54
N LYS A 308 1.92 -8.37 17.76
CA LYS A 308 2.33 -7.24 18.62
C LYS A 308 3.84 -7.25 18.93
N LYS A 309 4.44 -8.42 19.19
CA LYS A 309 5.90 -8.55 19.42
C LYS A 309 6.76 -8.13 18.22
N LEU A 310 6.21 -8.16 17.01
CA LEU A 310 6.86 -7.66 15.79
C LEU A 310 6.67 -6.14 15.60
N GLY A 311 5.89 -5.48 16.46
CA GLY A 311 5.51 -4.07 16.34
C GLY A 311 4.35 -3.81 15.37
N PHE A 312 3.58 -4.86 15.02
CA PHE A 312 2.44 -4.78 14.13
C PHE A 312 1.13 -4.57 14.92
N ARG A 313 0.08 -4.15 14.21
CA ARG A 313 -1.25 -3.83 14.76
C ARG A 313 -2.25 -4.90 14.32
N PRO A 314 -2.43 -5.99 15.08
CA PRO A 314 -3.28 -7.10 14.66
C PRO A 314 -4.77 -6.82 14.80
N TYR A 315 -5.54 -7.29 13.82
CA TYR A 315 -6.97 -7.47 13.87
C TYR A 315 -7.29 -8.92 13.50
N LEU A 316 -8.12 -9.58 14.30
CA LEU A 316 -8.50 -10.98 14.10
C LEU A 316 -9.98 -11.01 13.74
N ALA A 317 -10.32 -11.62 12.61
CA ALA A 317 -11.66 -11.59 12.05
C ALA A 317 -12.09 -12.94 11.49
N GLN A 318 -13.37 -13.05 11.12
CA GLN A 318 -13.83 -14.11 10.23
C GLN A 318 -13.72 -13.63 8.77
N GLY A 319 -13.72 -14.58 7.83
CA GLY A 319 -13.48 -14.30 6.41
C GLY A 319 -14.45 -13.31 5.75
N SER A 320 -15.65 -13.13 6.30
CA SER A 320 -16.66 -12.22 5.76
C SER A 320 -16.39 -10.75 6.06
N LEU A 321 -15.57 -10.43 7.07
CA LEU A 321 -15.35 -9.05 7.55
C LEU A 321 -16.68 -8.28 7.76
N SER A 322 -17.70 -8.98 8.30
CA SER A 322 -19.09 -8.53 8.43
C SER A 322 -19.54 -8.29 9.88
N ALA A 323 -18.58 -8.14 10.81
CA ALA A 323 -18.83 -7.91 12.22
C ALA A 323 -17.71 -7.08 12.86
N VAL A 324 -17.98 -6.54 14.05
CA VAL A 324 -16.98 -5.83 14.84
C VAL A 324 -16.31 -6.82 15.79
N TYR A 325 -14.99 -6.97 15.67
CA TYR A 325 -14.27 -7.94 16.49
C TYR A 325 -13.55 -7.28 17.67
N GLU A 326 -13.64 -7.94 18.83
CA GLU A 326 -13.02 -7.48 20.07
C GLU A 326 -11.49 -7.43 19.97
N GLN A 327 -10.92 -6.32 20.46
CA GLN A 327 -9.48 -6.08 20.48
C GLN A 327 -8.88 -6.18 21.89
N ASP A 328 -9.61 -6.79 22.84
CA ASP A 328 -9.30 -6.82 24.27
C ASP A 328 -7.80 -7.01 24.64
N ASP A 329 -7.45 -6.23 25.67
CA ASP A 329 -6.17 -6.00 26.33
C ASP A 329 -5.05 -5.42 25.43
N LEU A 330 -5.13 -4.11 25.19
CA LEU A 330 -3.93 -3.27 25.29
C LEU A 330 -3.52 -3.29 26.78
N PRO A 331 -2.24 -3.52 27.11
CA PRO A 331 -1.80 -3.52 28.50
C PRO A 331 -2.14 -2.21 29.22
#